data_AF-A0AAV4GFP6-F1
#
_entry.id   AF-A0AAV4GFP6-F1
#
_cell.length_a   1.000
_cell.length_b   1.000
_cell.length_c   1.000
_cell.angle_alpha   90.00
_cell.angle_beta   90.00
_cell.angle_gamma   90.00
#
_symmetry.space_group_name_H-M   'P 1'
#
loop_
_entity.id
_entity.type
_entity.pdbx_description
1 polymer ?
#
loop_
_entity_poly.entity_id
_entity_poly.type
_entity_poly.pdbx_seq_one_letter_code
_entity_poly.pdbx_strand_id
1 'polypeptide(L)'
;MQEKALQFATDLGITTFVASNGWLQSFVKRNNLAFGKLCGESGDVDGDAVTACKERLPKLIEGYDERDIFNMDESGLFLKTSADKSFYIKGEKCGGGKKSKERITISLCANLLGEKELVVIGRSARPRAFGSLNTLYQQLARNLQELAESLDDNKDFHPLAYGLQ
;
A
#
# COMPACT_ATOMS: atom_id res chain seq x y z
N MET A 1 -17.54 -3.19 -11.90
CA MET A 1 -17.92 -3.81 -13.20
C MET A 1 -19.44 -3.97 -13.31
N GLN A 2 -20.10 -4.54 -12.30
CA GLN A 2 -21.57 -4.68 -12.28
C GLN A 2 -22.28 -3.32 -12.33
N GLU A 3 -21.86 -2.35 -11.54
CA GLU A 3 -22.42 -0.99 -11.54
C GLU A 3 -22.29 -0.29 -12.90
N LYS A 4 -21.11 -0.35 -13.54
CA LYS A 4 -20.92 0.16 -14.91
C LYS A 4 -21.78 -0.57 -15.94
N ALA A 5 -22.00 -1.87 -15.78
CA ALA A 5 -22.87 -2.64 -16.68
C ALA A 5 -24.34 -2.25 -16.54
N LEU A 6 -24.80 -1.96 -15.31
CA LEU A 6 -26.15 -1.42 -15.06
C LEU A 6 -26.31 -0.02 -15.65
N GLN A 7 -25.28 0.83 -15.55
CA GLN A 7 -25.30 2.14 -16.21
C GLN A 7 -25.47 1.99 -17.73
N PHE A 8 -24.66 1.14 -18.38
CA PHE A 8 -24.82 0.90 -19.83
C PHE A 8 -26.17 0.29 -20.20
N ALA A 9 -26.72 -0.60 -19.38
CA ALA A 9 -28.05 -1.15 -19.63
C ALA A 9 -29.12 -0.04 -19.56
N THR A 10 -28.98 0.90 -18.63
CA THR A 10 -29.85 2.07 -18.52
C THR A 10 -29.71 2.98 -19.74
N ASP A 11 -28.48 3.28 -20.15
CA ASP A 11 -28.19 4.13 -21.32
C ASP A 11 -28.72 3.51 -22.62
N LEU A 12 -28.78 2.17 -22.71
CA LEU A 12 -29.32 1.42 -23.84
C LEU A 12 -30.83 1.14 -23.73
N GLY A 13 -31.51 1.63 -22.68
CA GLY A 13 -32.94 1.42 -22.46
C GLY A 13 -33.33 -0.01 -22.07
N ILE A 14 -32.38 -0.83 -21.63
CA ILE A 14 -32.59 -2.23 -21.22
C ILE A 14 -32.88 -2.27 -19.71
N THR A 15 -34.15 -2.36 -19.35
CA THR A 15 -34.62 -2.37 -17.94
C THR A 15 -34.62 -3.76 -17.30
N THR A 16 -34.57 -4.82 -18.11
CA THR A 16 -34.61 -6.22 -17.63
C THR A 16 -33.24 -6.80 -17.29
N PHE A 17 -32.17 -6.05 -17.58
CA PHE A 17 -30.81 -6.53 -17.37
C PHE A 17 -30.46 -6.54 -15.88
N VAL A 18 -29.98 -7.70 -15.41
CA VAL A 18 -29.51 -7.87 -14.03
C VAL A 18 -28.02 -8.22 -14.05
N ALA A 19 -27.20 -7.33 -13.48
CA ALA A 19 -25.76 -7.57 -13.32
C ALA A 19 -25.47 -8.53 -12.15
N SER A 20 -26.03 -9.74 -12.19
CA SER A 20 -25.86 -10.75 -11.14
C SER A 20 -24.42 -11.27 -11.05
N ASN A 21 -24.07 -11.91 -9.93
CA ASN A 21 -22.77 -12.57 -9.80
C ASN A 21 -22.56 -13.66 -10.87
N GLY A 22 -23.63 -14.37 -11.25
CA GLY A 22 -23.59 -15.37 -12.33
C GLY A 22 -23.33 -14.75 -13.70
N TRP A 23 -23.92 -13.58 -13.97
CA TRP A 23 -23.62 -12.80 -15.19
C TRP A 23 -22.14 -12.37 -15.20
N LEU A 24 -21.63 -11.85 -14.09
CA LEU A 24 -20.23 -11.41 -13.98
C LEU A 24 -19.26 -12.57 -14.23
N GLN A 25 -19.48 -13.73 -13.61
CA GLN A 25 -18.65 -14.92 -13.80
C GLN A 25 -18.67 -15.39 -15.26
N SER A 26 -19.86 -15.43 -15.87
CA SER A 26 -20.02 -15.82 -17.27
C SER A 26 -19.41 -14.80 -18.23
N PHE A 27 -19.48 -13.51 -17.92
CA PHE A 27 -18.84 -12.44 -18.69
C PHE A 27 -17.32 -12.55 -18.63
N VAL A 28 -16.75 -12.76 -17.44
CA VAL A 28 -15.31 -12.97 -17.23
C VAL A 28 -14.84 -14.20 -18.00
N LYS A 29 -15.56 -15.33 -17.90
CA LYS A 29 -15.23 -16.58 -18.62
C LYS A 29 -15.32 -16.43 -20.14
N ARG A 30 -16.39 -15.83 -20.66
CA ARG A 30 -16.59 -15.65 -22.12
C ARG A 30 -15.53 -14.76 -22.76
N ASN A 31 -15.10 -13.72 -22.05
CA ASN A 31 -14.12 -12.77 -22.56
C ASN A 31 -12.68 -13.12 -22.14
N ASN A 32 -12.45 -14.33 -21.62
CA ASN A 32 -11.14 -14.79 -21.14
C ASN A 32 -10.47 -13.80 -20.17
N LEU A 33 -11.26 -13.13 -19.33
CA LEU A 33 -10.74 -12.23 -18.32
C LEU A 33 -10.25 -13.02 -17.12
N ALA A 34 -9.08 -12.66 -16.59
CA ALA A 34 -8.54 -13.19 -15.34
C ALA A 34 -8.41 -12.06 -14.32
N PHE A 35 -8.68 -12.35 -13.05
CA PHE A 35 -8.51 -11.44 -11.94
C PHE A 35 -7.24 -11.82 -11.17
N GLY A 36 -6.25 -10.96 -11.19
CA GLY A 36 -4.95 -11.23 -10.54
C GLY A 36 -4.31 -9.96 -10.00
N LYS A 37 -3.37 -10.14 -9.08
CA LYS A 37 -2.52 -9.05 -8.57
C LYS A 37 -1.40 -8.82 -9.59
N LEU A 38 -1.24 -7.59 -10.05
CA LEU A 38 -0.03 -7.19 -10.77
C LEU A 38 1.08 -7.02 -9.74
N CYS A 39 1.90 -8.06 -9.51
CA CYS A 39 3.07 -7.94 -8.65
C CYS A 39 4.14 -7.14 -9.37
N GLY A 40 4.46 -5.95 -8.84
CA GLY A 40 5.70 -5.26 -9.15
C GLY A 40 6.84 -5.89 -8.36
N GLU A 41 7.94 -6.15 -9.06
CA GLU A 41 9.28 -6.49 -8.58
C GLU A 41 9.36 -7.36 -7.31
N SER A 42 9.55 -8.67 -7.52
CA SER A 42 10.19 -9.53 -6.53
C SER A 42 11.68 -9.20 -6.52
N GLY A 43 12.11 -8.31 -5.63
CA GLY A 43 13.53 -8.13 -5.34
C GLY A 43 14.05 -9.38 -4.63
N ASP A 44 14.95 -10.11 -5.29
CA ASP A 44 15.69 -11.20 -4.68
C ASP A 44 16.70 -10.59 -3.70
N VAL A 45 16.59 -10.91 -2.41
CA VAL A 45 17.48 -10.38 -1.38
C VAL A 45 18.65 -11.35 -1.24
N ASP A 46 19.86 -10.86 -1.47
CA ASP A 46 21.09 -11.64 -1.30
C ASP A 46 21.27 -12.08 0.17
N GLY A 47 21.24 -13.40 0.39
CA GLY A 47 21.39 -14.00 1.72
C GLY A 47 22.76 -13.75 2.36
N ASP A 48 23.81 -13.60 1.55
CA ASP A 48 25.16 -13.32 2.04
C ASP A 48 25.24 -11.88 2.56
N ALA A 49 24.62 -10.93 1.86
CA ALA A 49 24.52 -9.54 2.30
C ALA A 49 23.74 -9.41 3.63
N VAL A 50 22.68 -10.20 3.83
CA VAL A 50 21.92 -10.23 5.09
C VAL A 50 22.80 -10.77 6.23
N THR A 51 23.55 -11.84 5.98
CA THR A 51 24.42 -12.46 6.99
C THR A 51 25.55 -11.52 7.42
N ALA A 52 26.23 -10.89 6.46
CA ALA A 52 27.25 -9.89 6.74
C ALA A 52 26.70 -8.68 7.52
N CYS A 53 25.47 -8.26 7.23
CA CYS A 53 24.82 -7.18 7.97
C CYS A 53 24.55 -7.57 9.44
N LYS A 54 24.08 -8.81 9.67
CA LYS A 54 23.84 -9.34 11.03
C LYS A 54 25.11 -9.42 11.87
N GLU A 55 26.25 -9.77 11.27
CA GLU A 55 27.54 -9.81 11.99
C GLU A 55 28.08 -8.41 12.32
N ARG A 56 27.79 -7.42 11.46
CA ARG A 56 28.27 -6.05 11.61
C ARG A 56 27.42 -5.22 12.57
N LEU A 57 26.11 -5.47 12.60
CA LEU A 57 25.15 -4.64 13.34
C LEU A 57 25.46 -4.50 14.84
N PRO A 58 25.79 -5.57 15.59
CA PRO A 58 26.10 -5.46 17.03
C PRO A 58 27.27 -4.53 17.33
N LYS A 59 28.30 -4.52 16.47
CA LYS A 59 29.46 -3.63 16.60
C LYS A 59 29.11 -2.18 16.28
N LEU A 60 28.12 -1.95 15.41
CA LEU A 60 27.71 -0.60 15.00
C LEU A 60 26.89 0.11 16.07
N ILE A 61 26.08 -0.66 16.82
CA ILE A 61 25.22 -0.17 17.88
C ILE A 61 25.87 -0.24 19.28
N GLU A 62 27.11 -0.73 19.36
CA GLU A 62 27.87 -0.82 20.60
C GLU A 62 28.05 0.57 21.22
N GLY A 63 27.65 0.73 22.49
CA GLY A 63 27.74 1.99 23.24
C GLY A 63 26.56 2.94 23.07
N TYR A 64 25.57 2.61 22.24
CA TYR A 64 24.29 3.33 22.19
C TYR A 64 23.30 2.72 23.20
N ASP A 65 22.46 3.56 23.79
CA ASP A 65 21.34 3.12 24.61
C ASP A 65 20.21 2.59 23.70
N GLU A 66 19.45 1.60 24.17
CA GLU A 66 18.35 1.01 23.41
C GLU A 66 17.31 2.04 22.95
N ARG A 67 17.12 3.11 23.73
CA ARG A 67 16.21 4.22 23.39
C ARG A 67 16.70 5.04 22.19
N ASP A 68 18.01 5.04 21.93
CA ASP A 68 18.67 5.86 20.90
C ASP A 68 18.96 5.09 19.61
N ILE A 69 18.64 3.79 19.58
CA ILE A 69 18.80 2.94 18.39
C ILE A 69 17.48 2.93 17.62
N PHE A 70 17.42 3.72 16.54
CA PHE A 70 16.24 3.83 15.68
C PHE A 70 16.42 3.10 14.34
N ASN A 71 15.36 2.44 13.90
CA ASN A 71 15.17 2.06 12.51
C ASN A 71 14.20 3.05 11.85
N MET A 72 14.46 3.44 10.62
CA MET A 72 13.63 4.38 9.87
C MET A 72 13.45 3.86 8.44
N ASP A 73 12.21 3.81 7.97
CA ASP A 73 11.91 3.46 6.58
C ASP A 73 10.96 4.49 5.94
N GLU A 74 11.09 4.68 4.63
CA GLU A 74 10.25 5.58 3.84
C GLU A 74 9.19 4.78 3.08
N SER A 75 7.92 5.08 3.32
CA SER A 75 6.80 4.47 2.61
C SER A 75 5.98 5.49 1.84
N GLY A 76 5.54 5.11 0.64
CA GLY A 76 4.66 5.92 -0.20
C GLY A 76 3.19 5.53 0.00
N LEU A 77 2.40 6.41 0.62
CA LEU A 77 0.96 6.24 0.72
C LEU A 77 0.27 6.83 -0.52
N PHE A 78 -0.34 5.98 -1.35
CA PHE A 78 -1.03 6.43 -2.56
C PHE A 78 -2.52 6.70 -2.29
N LEU A 79 -2.97 7.95 -2.48
CA LEU A 79 -4.38 8.31 -2.23
C LEU A 79 -5.34 7.91 -3.35
N LYS A 80 -4.84 7.86 -4.59
CA LYS A 80 -5.65 7.59 -5.79
C LYS A 80 -5.10 6.41 -6.57
N THR A 81 -4.93 5.27 -5.91
CA THR A 81 -4.57 4.03 -6.61
C THR A 81 -5.80 3.42 -7.27
N SER A 82 -5.68 3.14 -8.57
CA SER A 82 -6.53 2.14 -9.22
C SER A 82 -6.34 0.80 -8.51
N ALA A 83 -7.41 0.02 -8.37
CA ALA A 83 -7.38 -1.27 -7.69
C ALA A 83 -6.15 -2.11 -8.09
N ASP A 84 -5.46 -2.71 -7.11
CA ASP A 84 -4.27 -3.55 -7.33
C ASP A 84 -4.55 -4.81 -8.14
N LYS A 85 -5.84 -5.13 -8.32
CA LYS A 85 -6.33 -6.21 -9.15
C LYS A 85 -7.18 -5.62 -10.26
N SER A 86 -6.72 -5.80 -11.48
CA SER A 86 -7.48 -5.47 -12.69
C SER A 86 -7.82 -6.75 -13.44
N PHE A 87 -8.94 -6.75 -14.16
CA PHE A 87 -9.22 -7.81 -15.11
C PHE A 87 -8.30 -7.65 -16.31
N TYR A 88 -7.67 -8.76 -16.73
CA TYR A 88 -6.80 -8.79 -17.90
C TYR A 88 -7.22 -9.91 -18.85
N ILE A 89 -7.03 -9.73 -20.16
CA ILE A 89 -7.33 -10.75 -21.16
C ILE A 89 -6.23 -11.81 -21.13
N LYS A 90 -6.63 -13.07 -20.93
CA LYS A 90 -5.72 -14.21 -20.89
C LYS A 90 -5.04 -14.39 -22.25
N GLY A 91 -3.71 -14.31 -22.27
CA GLY A 91 -2.89 -14.51 -23.48
C GLY A 91 -2.39 -13.21 -24.13
N GLU A 92 -2.88 -12.04 -23.72
CA GLU A 92 -2.35 -10.76 -24.19
C GLU A 92 -1.29 -10.20 -23.24
N LYS A 93 -0.26 -9.54 -23.80
CA LYS A 93 0.69 -8.76 -22.99
C LYS A 93 -0.04 -7.54 -22.45
N CYS A 94 -0.48 -7.60 -21.20
CA CYS A 94 -1.06 -6.45 -20.54
C CYS A 94 0.03 -5.45 -20.14
N GLY A 95 0.15 -4.37 -20.92
CA GLY A 95 0.85 -3.17 -20.49
C GLY A 95 0.05 -2.49 -19.38
N GLY A 96 0.59 -2.46 -18.16
CA GLY A 96 -0.07 -1.82 -17.03
C GLY A 96 -0.35 -0.34 -17.32
N GLY A 97 -1.59 0.10 -17.09
CA GLY A 97 -1.92 1.53 -17.11
C GLY A 97 -1.07 2.29 -16.09
N LYS A 98 -0.70 3.53 -16.43
CA LYS A 98 0.09 4.38 -15.53
C LYS A 98 -0.75 4.71 -14.30
N LYS A 99 -0.52 3.99 -13.19
CA LYS A 99 -1.16 4.28 -11.90
C LYS A 99 -0.88 5.73 -11.52
N SER A 100 -1.86 6.40 -10.90
CA SER A 100 -1.62 7.73 -10.33
C SER A 100 -0.44 7.64 -9.38
N LYS A 101 0.58 8.46 -9.63
CA LYS A 101 1.76 8.58 -8.75
C LYS A 101 1.52 9.58 -7.61
N GLU A 102 0.25 9.94 -7.38
CA GLU A 102 -0.16 10.84 -6.32
C GLU A 102 -0.01 10.13 -4.97
N ARG A 103 1.20 10.25 -4.40
CA ARG A 103 1.59 9.69 -3.10
C ARG A 103 1.94 10.78 -2.08
N ILE A 104 1.58 10.54 -0.82
CA ILE A 104 2.22 11.16 0.34
C ILE A 104 3.39 10.28 0.71
N THR A 105 4.55 10.88 0.95
CA THR A 105 5.67 10.16 1.54
C THR A 105 5.52 10.26 3.05
N ILE A 106 5.53 9.10 3.71
CA ILE A 106 5.65 9.01 5.16
C ILE A 106 6.97 8.35 5.49
N SER A 107 7.60 8.77 6.57
CA SER A 107 8.66 7.99 7.17
C SER A 107 8.19 7.45 8.51
N LEU A 108 8.41 6.16 8.69
CA LEU A 108 8.09 5.41 9.88
C LEU A 108 9.41 5.15 10.59
N CYS A 109 9.52 5.65 11.81
CA CYS A 109 10.67 5.45 12.65
C CYS A 109 10.25 4.71 13.93
N ALA A 110 11.07 3.77 14.38
CA ALA A 110 10.84 3.08 15.65
C ALA A 110 12.18 2.80 16.32
N ASN A 111 12.28 3.06 17.62
CA ASN A 111 13.45 2.65 18.38
C ASN A 111 13.38 1.18 18.82
N LEU A 112 14.48 0.70 19.40
CA LEU A 112 14.60 -0.68 19.85
C LEU A 112 13.62 -1.02 20.99
N LEU A 113 13.20 -0.02 21.77
CA LEU A 113 12.17 -0.15 22.81
C LEU A 113 10.75 -0.18 22.25
N GLY A 114 10.58 0.07 20.95
CA GLY A 114 9.30 0.06 20.26
C GLY A 114 8.54 1.39 20.33
N GLU A 115 9.17 2.47 20.78
CA GLU A 115 8.63 3.83 20.66
C GLU A 115 8.64 4.22 19.18
N LYS A 116 7.49 4.68 18.68
CA LYS A 116 7.26 4.95 17.26
C LYS A 116 7.17 6.44 17.03
N GLU A 117 7.84 6.89 15.97
CA GLU A 117 7.70 8.23 15.45
C GLU A 117 7.24 8.16 13.99
N LEU A 118 6.10 8.78 13.70
CA LEU A 118 5.63 8.98 12.34
C LEU A 118 6.00 10.39 11.89
N VAL A 119 6.81 10.48 10.85
CA VAL A 119 7.11 11.76 10.20
C VAL A 119 6.43 11.78 8.84
N VAL A 120 5.42 12.63 8.69
CA VAL A 120 4.84 12.91 7.38
C VAL A 120 5.79 13.84 6.63
N ILE A 121 6.48 13.30 5.63
CA ILE A 121 7.33 14.10 4.76
C ILE A 121 6.41 14.80 3.76
N GLY A 122 5.98 16.01 4.14
CA GLY A 122 5.23 16.91 3.28
C GLY A 122 6.00 17.23 1.99
N ARG A 123 5.27 17.39 0.87
CA ARG A 123 5.89 17.68 -0.43
C ARG A 123 6.62 19.03 -0.44
N SER A 124 7.72 19.07 -1.19
CA SER A 124 8.44 20.26 -1.69
C SER A 124 7.59 21.52 -1.71
N ALA A 125 8.16 22.65 -1.25
CA ALA A 125 7.48 23.94 -1.09
C ALA A 125 6.65 24.45 -2.28
N ARG A 126 6.84 23.91 -3.50
CA ARG A 126 6.04 24.21 -4.69
C ARG A 126 5.80 22.97 -5.59
N PRO A 127 4.77 22.16 -5.34
CA PRO A 127 4.47 21.03 -6.20
C PRO A 127 3.66 21.50 -7.42
N ARG A 128 4.30 21.54 -8.60
CA ARG A 128 3.69 21.99 -9.88
C ARG A 128 2.43 21.23 -10.33
N ALA A 129 2.13 20.08 -9.75
CA ALA A 129 1.07 19.17 -10.21
C ALA A 129 -0.25 19.24 -9.40
N PHE A 130 -0.36 20.08 -8.36
CA PHE A 130 -1.48 19.98 -7.39
C PHE A 130 -2.01 21.34 -6.90
N GLY A 131 -2.48 22.19 -7.82
CA GLY A 131 -2.95 23.54 -7.48
C GLY A 131 -4.20 23.64 -6.60
N SER A 132 -5.06 22.62 -6.49
CA SER A 132 -6.41 22.78 -5.88
C SER A 132 -6.82 21.76 -4.80
N LEU A 133 -6.01 20.77 -4.45
CA LEU A 133 -6.43 19.67 -3.55
C LEU A 133 -6.06 19.86 -2.06
N ASN A 134 -5.55 21.03 -1.66
CA ASN A 134 -4.84 21.25 -0.39
C ASN A 134 -5.60 20.84 0.88
N THR A 135 -6.93 20.96 0.93
CA THR A 135 -7.76 20.68 2.11
C THR A 135 -7.92 19.19 2.44
N LEU A 136 -8.10 18.33 1.44
CA LEU A 136 -8.26 16.87 1.66
C LEU A 136 -6.97 16.25 2.23
N TYR A 137 -5.83 16.79 1.81
CA TYR A 137 -4.50 16.38 2.28
C TYR A 137 -4.23 16.76 3.73
N GLN A 138 -4.60 17.98 4.12
CA GLN A 138 -4.48 18.44 5.50
C GLN A 138 -5.40 17.67 6.46
N GLN A 139 -6.56 17.22 5.96
CA GLN A 139 -7.44 16.32 6.71
C GLN A 139 -6.79 14.93 6.86
N LEU A 140 -6.28 14.35 5.76
CA LEU A 140 -5.67 13.02 5.80
C LEU A 140 -4.42 12.97 6.68
N ALA A 141 -3.56 13.99 6.62
CA ALA A 141 -2.37 14.06 7.46
C ALA A 141 -2.73 14.08 8.96
N ARG A 142 -3.76 14.84 9.34
CA ARG A 142 -4.30 14.83 10.71
C ARG A 142 -4.85 13.46 11.10
N ASN A 143 -5.68 12.86 10.26
CA ASN A 143 -6.25 11.54 10.53
C ASN A 143 -5.18 10.44 10.66
N LEU A 144 -4.09 10.52 9.89
CA LEU A 144 -2.97 9.56 9.99
C LEU A 144 -2.18 9.73 11.29
N GLN A 145 -2.04 10.97 11.76
CA GLN A 145 -1.38 11.27 13.02
C GLN A 145 -2.23 10.80 14.21
N GLU A 146 -3.53 11.06 14.19
CA GLU A 146 -4.50 10.53 15.17
C GLU A 146 -4.53 8.98 15.16
N LEU A 147 -4.44 8.35 13.99
CA LEU A 147 -4.38 6.89 13.89
C LEU A 147 -3.09 6.34 14.48
N ALA A 148 -1.95 6.98 14.23
CA ALA A 148 -0.66 6.58 14.79
C ALA A 148 -0.68 6.66 16.34
N GLU A 149 -1.25 7.72 16.89
CA GLU A 149 -1.45 7.88 18.34
C GLU A 149 -2.41 6.82 18.90
N SER A 150 -3.49 6.48 18.18
CA SER A 150 -4.46 5.46 18.63
C SER A 150 -3.92 4.01 18.60
N LEU A 151 -2.87 3.74 17.84
CA LEU A 151 -2.25 2.41 17.75
C LEU A 151 -1.27 2.14 18.90
N ASP A 152 -0.83 3.17 19.64
CA ASP A 152 0.04 3.02 20.81
C ASP A 152 -0.73 2.67 22.10
N ASP A 153 -2.05 2.92 22.14
CA ASP A 153 -2.91 2.55 23.27
C ASP A 153 -3.32 1.06 23.27
N ASN A 154 -3.09 0.32 22.18
CA ASN A 154 -3.45 -1.09 22.06
C ASN A 154 -2.26 -2.00 22.45
N LYS A 155 -1.83 -1.92 23.71
CA LYS A 155 -0.72 -2.70 24.31
C LYS A 155 -1.07 -4.18 24.58
N ASP A 156 -1.70 -4.86 23.62
CA ASP A 156 -1.92 -6.31 23.68
C ASP A 156 -1.45 -6.98 22.37
N PHE A 157 -0.14 -6.92 22.12
CA PHE A 157 0.50 -7.87 21.21
C PHE A 157 1.41 -8.79 22.02
N HIS A 158 0.84 -9.94 22.39
CA HIS A 158 1.58 -11.09 22.89
C HIS A 158 2.67 -11.48 21.88
N PRO A 159 3.94 -11.67 22.30
CA PRO A 159 4.98 -12.14 21.40
C PRO A 159 4.67 -13.58 20.99
N LEU A 160 4.29 -13.79 19.73
CA LEU A 160 4.35 -15.12 19.14
C LEU A 160 5.82 -15.51 19.04
N ALA A 161 6.25 -16.33 19.99
CA ALA A 161 7.52 -17.01 19.99
C ALA A 161 7.68 -17.80 18.68
N TYR A 162 8.62 -17.37 17.83
CA TYR A 162 9.17 -18.23 16.79
C TYR A 162 10.07 -19.27 17.45
N GLY A 163 9.46 -20.37 17.89
CA GLY A 163 10.16 -21.61 18.25
C GLY A 163 10.42 -22.43 16.99
N LEU A 164 11.67 -22.47 16.55
CA LEU A 164 12.18 -23.51 15.66
C LEU A 164 12.51 -24.74 16.51
N GLN A 165 11.83 -25.85 16.25
CA GLN A 165 12.34 -27.21 16.45
C GLN A 165 11.80 -28.10 15.35
#